data_AF-A0A2S7TFU1-F1
#
_entry.id   AF-A0A2S7TFU1-F1
#
_cell.length_a   1.000
_cell.length_b   1.000
_cell.length_c   1.000
_cell.angle_alpha   90.00
_cell.angle_beta   90.00
_cell.angle_gamma   90.00
#
_symmetry.space_group_name_H-M   'P 1'
#
loop_
_entity.id
_entity.type
_entity.pdbx_description
1 polymer ?
#
loop_
_entity_poly.entity_id
_entity_poly.type
_entity_poly.pdbx_seq_one_letter_code
_entity_poly.pdbx_strand_id
1 'polypeptide(L)'
;MKVIIKFVVVILLLTFTNSFAQGDGPYSHFQKPRHLWGINVKYLHLNQNISVNGDLFTPNLDIIANSYPITAFYTFAIKGQHVEILAMMNPTSISSTLKLPRLEERYNDKSGFSDGFIGLKVGLINGKSLSLEEYAQKNQNSF
;
A
#
# COMPACT_ATOMS: atom_id res chain seq x y z
N MET A 1 -36.48 -0.27 7.40
CA MET A 1 -35.37 0.26 6.58
C MET A 1 -34.15 0.73 7.39
N LYS A 2 -34.30 1.62 8.40
CA LYS A 2 -33.17 2.11 9.22
C LYS A 2 -32.41 1.02 10.00
N VAL A 3 -33.11 -0.02 10.46
CA VAL A 3 -32.51 -1.14 11.22
C VAL A 3 -31.65 -2.03 10.31
N ILE A 4 -32.12 -2.32 9.10
CA ILE A 4 -31.41 -3.15 8.11
C ILE A 4 -30.09 -2.48 7.71
N ILE A 5 -30.10 -1.16 7.47
CA ILE A 5 -28.89 -0.39 7.14
C ILE A 5 -27.86 -0.47 8.28
N LYS A 6 -28.30 -0.32 9.54
CA LYS A 6 -27.41 -0.46 10.71
C LYS A 6 -26.80 -1.87 10.78
N PHE A 7 -27.61 -2.90 10.51
CA PHE A 7 -27.17 -4.28 10.55
C PHE A 7 -26.14 -4.59 9.45
N VAL A 8 -26.37 -4.08 8.23
CA VAL A 8 -25.42 -4.21 7.11
C VAL A 8 -24.09 -3.52 7.43
N VAL A 9 -24.12 -2.32 8.02
CA VAL A 9 -22.90 -1.59 8.43
C VAL A 9 -22.12 -2.35 9.51
N VAL A 10 -22.81 -2.95 10.49
CA VAL A 10 -22.16 -3.74 11.55
C VAL A 10 -21.54 -5.03 10.97
N ILE A 11 -22.23 -5.72 10.08
CA ILE A 11 -21.69 -6.91 9.40
C ILE A 11 -20.45 -6.54 8.56
N LEU A 12 -20.51 -5.43 7.82
CA LEU A 12 -19.38 -4.94 7.03
C LEU A 12 -18.17 -4.63 7.92
N LEU A 13 -18.37 -4.04 9.11
CA LEU A 13 -17.31 -3.74 10.06
C LEU A 13 -16.66 -5.00 10.66
N LEU A 14 -17.43 -6.09 10.84
CA LEU A 14 -16.93 -7.35 11.41
C LEU A 14 -16.07 -8.16 10.42
N THR A 15 -16.25 -7.98 9.10
CA THR A 15 -15.48 -8.69 8.07
C THR A 15 -14.08 -8.11 7.81
N PHE A 16 -13.72 -6.96 8.40
CA PHE A 16 -12.39 -6.35 8.24
C PHE A 16 -11.30 -6.90 9.19
N THR A 17 -11.62 -7.92 10.02
CA THR A 17 -10.73 -8.38 11.09
C THR A 17 -9.53 -9.22 10.64
N ASN A 18 -9.50 -9.70 9.40
CA ASN A 18 -8.44 -10.56 8.86
C ASN A 18 -7.85 -10.05 7.54
N SER A 19 -7.74 -8.72 7.37
CA SER A 19 -7.00 -8.15 6.25
C SER A 19 -5.50 -8.20 6.54
N PHE A 20 -4.83 -9.30 6.18
CA PHE A 20 -3.38 -9.33 6.05
C PHE A 20 -2.99 -8.64 4.74
N ALA A 21 -2.90 -7.31 4.77
CA ALA A 21 -2.35 -6.55 3.65
C ALA A 21 -0.81 -6.51 3.77
N GLN A 22 -0.13 -7.31 2.96
CA GLN A 22 1.30 -7.13 2.69
C GLN A 22 1.43 -6.06 1.60
N GLY A 23 1.34 -4.78 1.98
CA GLY A 23 1.42 -3.68 0.99
C GLY A 23 2.00 -2.39 1.52
N ASP A 24 2.15 -2.28 2.84
CA ASP A 24 2.55 -1.04 3.48
C ASP A 24 3.30 -1.36 4.78
N GLY A 25 4.48 -0.74 4.97
CA GLY A 25 5.28 -0.98 6.17
C GLY A 25 4.52 -0.54 7.44
N PRO A 26 4.85 -1.08 8.62
CA PRO A 26 4.09 -0.83 9.86
C PRO A 26 3.93 0.66 10.21
N TYR A 27 4.81 1.52 9.67
CA TYR A 27 4.79 2.96 9.90
C TYR A 27 3.96 3.78 8.89
N SER A 28 3.45 3.18 7.81
CA SER A 28 2.67 3.89 6.77
C SER A 28 1.33 4.44 7.28
N HIS A 29 0.82 3.87 8.38
CA HIS A 29 -0.45 4.21 9.02
C HIS A 29 -0.27 5.05 10.28
N PHE A 30 0.97 5.39 10.68
CA PHE A 30 1.15 6.31 11.79
C PHE A 30 0.70 7.71 11.43
N GLN A 31 0.09 8.37 12.42
CA GLN A 31 -0.35 9.74 12.30
C GLN A 31 0.87 10.64 12.12
N LYS A 32 0.95 11.29 10.97
CA LYS A 32 1.99 12.28 10.70
C LYS A 32 1.54 13.64 11.27
N PRO A 33 2.48 14.54 11.63
CA PRO A 33 2.16 15.91 11.99
C PRO A 33 1.26 16.57 10.95
N ARG A 34 0.35 17.46 11.37
CA ARG A 34 -0.47 18.27 10.46
C ARG A 34 0.39 19.29 9.70
N HIS A 35 -0.04 19.65 8.50
CA HIS A 35 0.63 20.57 7.59
C HIS A 35 2.01 20.08 7.11
N LEU A 36 2.20 18.76 7.07
CA LEU A 36 3.42 18.15 6.57
C LEU A 36 3.23 17.74 5.12
N TRP A 37 4.14 18.20 4.27
CA TRP A 37 4.39 17.61 2.96
C TRP A 37 5.47 16.54 3.09
N GLY A 38 5.30 15.44 2.36
CA GLY A 38 6.34 14.43 2.30
C GLY A 38 6.28 13.58 1.04
N ILE A 39 7.41 12.92 0.79
CA ILE A 39 7.57 11.95 -0.28
C ILE A 39 8.08 10.67 0.35
N ASN A 40 7.45 9.55 0.01
CA ASN A 40 7.88 8.22 0.39
C ASN A 40 8.26 7.45 -0.87
N VAL A 41 9.53 7.07 -0.96
CA VAL A 41 10.07 6.26 -2.06
C VAL A 41 10.38 4.88 -1.51
N LYS A 42 9.88 3.84 -2.18
CA LYS A 42 10.16 2.44 -1.85
C LYS A 42 10.81 1.75 -3.05
N TYR A 43 11.58 0.71 -2.77
CA TYR A 43 12.03 -0.24 -3.79
C TYR A 43 11.50 -1.63 -3.42
N LEU A 44 10.84 -2.27 -4.38
CA LEU A 44 10.30 -3.61 -4.25
C LEU A 44 10.94 -4.50 -5.30
N HIS A 45 11.60 -5.56 -4.84
CA HIS A 45 12.10 -6.64 -5.68
C HIS A 45 11.28 -7.89 -5.39
N LEU A 46 10.53 -8.36 -6.37
CA LEU A 46 9.65 -9.51 -6.28
C LEU A 46 10.14 -10.58 -7.25
N ASN A 47 10.42 -11.77 -6.73
CA ASN A 47 10.63 -12.97 -7.52
C ASN A 47 9.48 -13.93 -7.24
N GLN A 48 8.85 -14.43 -8.29
CA GLN A 48 7.79 -15.42 -8.19
C GLN A 48 7.78 -16.38 -9.38
N ASN A 49 7.30 -17.59 -9.12
CA ASN A 49 7.05 -18.64 -10.12
C ASN A 49 5.57 -19.03 -10.19
N ILE A 50 4.70 -18.15 -9.67
CA ILE A 50 3.25 -18.25 -9.70
C ILE A 50 2.74 -17.24 -10.72
N SER A 51 1.67 -17.59 -11.45
CA SER A 51 1.01 -16.67 -12.36
C SER A 51 0.54 -15.40 -11.62
N VAL A 52 0.43 -14.28 -12.33
CA VAL A 52 0.01 -12.99 -11.74
C VAL A 52 -1.35 -13.08 -11.04
N ASN A 53 -2.20 -14.04 -11.45
CA ASN A 53 -3.52 -14.29 -10.85
C ASN A 53 -3.49 -15.28 -9.68
N GLY A 54 -2.35 -15.89 -9.34
CA GLY A 54 -2.23 -16.87 -8.25
C GLY A 54 -2.72 -18.29 -8.58
N ASP A 55 -3.40 -18.49 -9.70
CA ASP A 55 -4.12 -19.74 -10.01
C ASP A 55 -3.21 -20.89 -10.48
N LEU A 56 -2.02 -20.56 -11.01
CA LEU A 56 -1.15 -21.51 -11.69
C LEU A 56 0.28 -21.39 -11.19
N PHE A 57 0.72 -22.41 -10.46
CA PHE A 57 2.13 -22.63 -10.16
C PHE A 57 2.81 -23.21 -11.39
N THR A 58 3.77 -22.49 -11.95
CA THR A 58 4.55 -22.96 -13.09
C THR A 58 6.01 -23.06 -12.65
N PRO A 59 6.48 -24.25 -12.21
CA PRO A 59 7.80 -24.39 -11.59
C PRO A 59 8.96 -23.98 -12.50
N ASN A 60 8.75 -23.96 -13.82
CA ASN A 60 9.75 -23.57 -14.80
C ASN A 60 9.62 -22.12 -15.29
N LEU A 61 8.74 -21.34 -14.67
CA LEU A 61 8.55 -19.92 -14.94
C LEU A 61 9.22 -19.12 -13.82
N ASP A 62 10.12 -18.22 -14.18
CA ASP A 62 10.73 -17.26 -13.27
C ASP A 62 10.28 -15.87 -13.68
N ILE A 63 9.57 -15.16 -12.80
CA ILE A 63 9.11 -13.79 -13.00
C ILE A 63 9.83 -12.91 -11.98
N ILE A 64 10.57 -11.93 -12.49
CA ILE A 64 11.23 -10.91 -11.69
C ILE A 64 10.54 -9.58 -11.97
N ALA A 65 9.89 -9.03 -10.94
CA ALA A 65 9.28 -7.71 -10.98
C ALA A 65 10.03 -6.75 -10.04
N ASN A 66 10.49 -5.63 -10.58
CA ASN A 66 11.06 -4.52 -9.83
C ASN A 66 10.10 -3.35 -9.87
N SER A 67 9.74 -2.78 -8.72
CA SER A 67 8.88 -1.61 -8.65
C SER A 67 9.47 -0.54 -7.74
N TYR A 68 9.27 0.72 -8.12
CA TYR A 68 9.67 1.90 -7.36
C TYR A 68 8.44 2.72 -6.96
N PRO A 69 7.64 2.30 -5.98
CA PRO A 69 6.52 3.13 -5.53
C PRO A 69 6.97 4.47 -4.99
N ILE A 70 6.50 5.55 -5.61
CA ILE A 70 6.76 6.93 -5.19
C ILE A 70 5.42 7.53 -4.77
N THR A 71 5.29 7.85 -3.48
CA THR A 71 4.08 8.42 -2.89
C THR A 71 4.34 9.82 -2.38
N ALA A 72 3.69 10.82 -2.95
CA ALA A 72 3.61 12.15 -2.37
C ALA A 72 2.39 12.23 -1.44
N PHE A 73 2.52 12.92 -0.32
CA PHE A 73 1.41 13.13 0.60
C PHE A 73 1.41 14.52 1.22
N TYR A 74 0.23 14.97 1.62
CA TYR A 74 0.03 16.15 2.44
C TYR A 74 -0.97 15.87 3.56
N THR A 75 -0.66 16.34 4.76
CA THR A 75 -1.47 16.11 5.96
C THR A 75 -2.15 17.39 6.42
N PHE A 76 -3.38 17.28 6.88
CA PHE A 76 -4.16 18.39 7.42
C PHE A 76 -5.18 17.90 8.45
N ALA A 77 -6.03 18.81 8.93
CA ALA A 77 -7.04 18.50 9.93
C ALA A 77 -8.44 18.86 9.44
N ILE A 78 -9.39 17.93 9.62
CA ILE A 78 -10.83 18.22 9.50
C ILE A 78 -11.47 17.98 10.86
N LYS A 79 -12.06 19.02 11.46
CA LYS A 79 -12.68 18.95 12.81
C LYS A 79 -11.76 18.35 13.88
N GLY A 80 -10.46 18.64 13.80
CA GLY A 80 -9.42 18.12 14.71
C GLY A 80 -9.01 16.66 14.48
N GLN A 81 -9.51 16.00 13.44
CA GLN A 81 -9.07 14.66 13.02
C GLN A 81 -7.99 14.77 11.95
N HIS A 82 -7.02 13.86 12.01
CA HIS A 82 -5.95 13.73 11.03
C HIS A 82 -6.52 13.32 9.67
N VAL A 83 -6.11 14.02 8.62
CA VAL A 83 -6.43 13.68 7.24
C VAL A 83 -5.16 13.74 6.42
N GLU A 84 -4.98 12.79 5.51
CA GLU A 84 -3.84 12.72 4.62
C GLU A 84 -4.33 12.43 3.19
N ILE A 85 -3.97 13.31 2.26
CA ILE A 85 -4.13 13.03 0.83
C ILE A 85 -2.82 12.43 0.32
N LEU A 86 -2.92 11.37 -0.48
CA LEU A 86 -1.79 10.69 -1.09
C LEU A 86 -1.97 10.61 -2.60
N ALA A 87 -0.87 10.72 -3.33
CA ALA A 87 -0.79 10.39 -4.74
C ALA A 87 0.44 9.49 -4.95
N MET A 88 0.23 8.34 -5.58
CA MET A 88 1.26 7.34 -5.83
C MET A 88 1.40 7.07 -7.33
N MET A 89 2.64 6.97 -7.79
CA MET A 89 3.01 6.39 -9.08
C MET A 89 4.01 5.26 -8.89
N ASN A 90 3.93 4.25 -9.75
CA ASN A 90 4.69 3.01 -9.61
C ASN A 90 5.45 2.67 -10.91
N PRO A 91 6.59 3.31 -11.19
CA PRO A 91 7.54 2.81 -12.19
C PRO A 91 7.90 1.35 -11.89
N THR A 92 7.68 0.47 -12.86
CA THR A 92 7.81 -0.98 -12.69
C THR A 92 8.43 -1.61 -13.94
N SER A 93 9.33 -2.57 -13.73
CA SER A 93 9.80 -3.48 -14.77
C SER A 93 9.49 -4.92 -14.40
N ILE A 94 9.10 -5.72 -15.38
CA ILE A 94 8.79 -7.14 -15.23
C ILE A 94 9.52 -7.90 -16.33
N SER A 95 10.39 -8.82 -15.91
CA SER A 95 11.00 -9.80 -16.78
C SER A 95 10.45 -11.18 -16.44
N SER A 96 10.25 -12.01 -17.47
CA SER A 96 9.84 -13.40 -17.31
C SER A 96 10.68 -14.32 -18.18
N THR A 97 11.10 -15.44 -17.60
CA THR A 97 11.85 -16.50 -18.26
C THR A 97 11.08 -17.80 -18.10
N LEU A 98 10.69 -18.41 -19.22
CA LEU A 98 10.06 -19.73 -19.22
C LEU A 98 11.04 -20.78 -19.75
N LYS A 99 11.40 -21.73 -18.90
CA LYS A 99 12.29 -22.85 -19.23
C LYS A 99 11.47 -24.06 -19.66
N LEU A 100 11.54 -24.43 -20.93
CA LEU A 100 10.84 -25.61 -21.45
C LEU A 100 11.85 -26.71 -21.77
N PRO A 101 11.68 -27.96 -21.28
CA PRO A 101 12.58 -29.05 -21.63
C PRO A 101 12.59 -29.26 -23.14
N ARG A 102 13.77 -29.22 -23.76
CA ARG A 102 14.01 -29.48 -25.20
C ARG A 102 13.48 -28.39 -26.15
N LEU A 103 13.17 -27.20 -25.67
CA LEU A 103 12.84 -26.03 -26.47
C LEU A 103 13.71 -24.84 -26.06
N GLU A 104 13.84 -23.85 -26.94
CA GLU A 104 14.52 -22.60 -26.60
C GLU A 104 13.79 -21.88 -25.46
N GLU A 105 14.57 -21.28 -24.56
CA GLU A 105 14.05 -20.47 -23.46
C GLU A 105 13.29 -19.26 -24.03
N ARG A 106 12.09 -18.99 -23.48
CA ARG A 106 11.34 -17.80 -23.85
C ARG A 106 11.60 -16.71 -22.83
N TYR A 107 12.13 -15.59 -23.30
CA TYR A 107 12.37 -14.40 -22.52
C TYR A 107 11.40 -13.28 -22.93
N ASN A 108 10.85 -12.58 -21.95
CA ASN A 108 10.03 -11.40 -22.16
C ASN A 108 10.35 -10.34 -21.11
N ASP A 109 10.51 -9.09 -21.53
CA ASP A 109 10.77 -7.95 -20.67
C ASP A 109 9.84 -6.80 -21.04
N LYS A 110 9.27 -6.17 -20.01
CA LYS A 110 8.37 -5.03 -20.11
C LYS A 110 8.64 -4.05 -18.98
N SER A 111 8.77 -2.78 -19.33
CA SER A 111 8.84 -1.67 -18.39
C SER A 111 7.68 -0.70 -18.61
N GLY A 112 7.20 -0.08 -17.55
CA GLY A 112 6.16 0.93 -17.62
C GLY A 112 5.77 1.44 -16.24
N PHE A 113 4.62 2.09 -16.16
CA PHE A 113 4.00 2.40 -14.87
C PHE A 113 2.94 1.33 -14.60
N SER A 114 3.05 0.64 -13.47
CA SER A 114 1.93 -0.13 -12.93
C SER A 114 0.92 0.82 -12.27
N ASP A 115 -0.26 0.30 -11.92
CA ASP A 115 -1.34 1.09 -11.36
C ASP A 115 -0.88 1.93 -10.17
N GLY A 116 -1.06 3.25 -10.29
CA GLY A 116 -0.93 4.20 -9.20
C GLY A 116 -2.26 4.43 -8.50
N PHE A 117 -2.29 5.33 -7.53
CA PHE A 117 -3.55 5.73 -6.91
C PHE A 117 -3.52 7.17 -6.39
N ILE A 118 -4.70 7.74 -6.23
CA ILE A 118 -4.93 8.91 -5.38
C ILE A 118 -5.82 8.44 -4.24
N GLY A 119 -5.40 8.72 -3.01
CA GLY A 119 -6.04 8.21 -1.81
C GLY A 119 -6.28 9.29 -0.78
N LEU A 120 -7.33 9.11 0.03
CA LEU A 120 -7.60 9.91 1.21
C LEU A 120 -7.60 8.99 2.43
N LYS A 121 -6.72 9.27 3.38
CA LYS A 121 -6.71 8.62 4.69
C LYS A 121 -7.31 9.57 5.72
N VAL A 122 -8.26 9.07 6.51
CA VAL A 122 -8.92 9.84 7.58
C VAL A 122 -8.78 9.08 8.89
N GLY A 123 -8.28 9.76 9.91
CA GLY A 123 -8.25 9.25 11.28
C GLY A 123 -9.65 9.18 11.86
N LEU A 124 -10.10 7.96 12.22
CA LEU A 124 -11.43 7.73 12.81
C LEU A 124 -11.34 7.63 14.35
N ILE A 125 -10.89 6.47 14.86
CA ILE A 125 -10.76 6.21 16.30
C ILE A 125 -9.34 6.57 16.73
N ASN A 126 -9.21 7.40 17.78
CA ASN A 126 -7.94 7.95 18.26
C ASN A 126 -7.10 8.69 17.19
N GLY A 127 -7.75 9.08 16.09
CA GLY A 127 -7.16 9.69 14.92
C GLY A 127 -6.89 11.19 15.03
N LYS A 128 -6.60 11.72 16.22
CA LYS A 128 -6.43 13.17 16.45
C LYS A 128 -5.28 13.74 15.63
N SER A 129 -5.52 14.89 15.02
CA SER A 129 -4.47 15.64 14.35
C SER A 129 -3.51 16.22 15.39
N LEU A 130 -2.21 16.05 15.19
CA LEU A 130 -1.16 16.54 16.08
C LEU A 130 -0.34 17.61 15.35
N SER A 131 0.09 18.66 16.07
CA SER A 131 1.14 19.57 15.62
C SER A 131 2.49 18.84 15.56
N LEU A 132 3.49 19.48 14.96
CA LEU A 132 4.84 18.93 14.91
C LEU A 132 5.43 18.80 16.33
N GLU A 133 5.19 19.79 17.18
CA GLU A 133 5.63 19.81 18.57
C GLU A 133 4.96 18.70 19.39
N GLU A 134 3.63 18.57 19.28
CA GLU A 134 2.86 17.51 19.95
C GLU A 134 3.30 16.12 19.50
N TYR A 135 3.57 15.96 18.19
CA TYR A 135 4.10 14.72 17.64
C TYR A 135 5.50 14.40 18.17
N ALA A 136 6.39 15.39 18.26
CA ALA A 136 7.74 15.20 18.79
C ALA A 136 7.72 14.81 20.27
N GLN A 137 6.92 15.50 21.10
CA GLN A 137 6.76 15.18 22.52
C GLN A 137 6.17 13.79 22.75
N LYS A 138 5.17 13.41 21.96
CA LYS A 138 4.57 12.07 22.03
C LYS A 138 5.61 10.97 21.77
N ASN A 139 6.46 11.15 20.76
CA ASN A 139 7.48 10.16 20.42
C ASN A 139 8.67 10.14 21.40
N GLN A 140 8.99 11.25 22.06
CA GLN A 140 10.04 11.28 23.11
C GLN A 140 9.66 10.46 24.35
N ASN A 141 8.38 10.44 24.73
CA ASN A 141 7.88 9.70 25.89
C ASN A 141 7.56 8.21 25.59
N SER A 142 7.84 7.74 24.37
CA SER A 142 7.50 6.39 23.89
C SER A 142 8.69 5.42 23.88
N PHE A 143 9.84 5.83 24.42
CA PHE A 143 11.07 5.04 24.55
C PHE A 143 11.41 4.80 26.03
#